data_AF-A0A3D5SI73-F1
#
_entry.id   AF-A0A3D5SI73-F1
#
_cell.length_a   1.000
_cell.length_b   1.000
_cell.length_c   1.000
_cell.angle_alpha   90.00
_cell.angle_beta   90.00
_cell.angle_gamma   90.00
#
_symmetry.space_group_name_H-M   'P 1'
#
loop_
_entity.id
_entity.type
_entity.pdbx_description
1 polymer ?
#
loop_
_entity_poly.entity_id
_entity_poly.type
_entity_poly.pdbx_seq_one_letter_code
_entity_poly.pdbx_strand_id
1 'polypeptide(L)'
;MAGTTHNGNGHGHITETPDVSHIKNVDVTHEASDVNVGGILKFVLGLTIFAVFVQVLMWGMFRLLNAQEERKDPPSGPMAMTEQERRPPDPKLQAAPGFGVKLENGQWVPLENGKPQAEYRVLRGQWEEVLKEGVRDQSGKVVGLPIDQAMQQVVQNGLPSRVKEIPLEGPGNRAEDYGVDMPTAASSGRTTEKRRQ
;
A
#
# COMPACT_ATOMS: atom_id res chain seq x y z
N MET A 1 -52.62 2.07 -93.30
CA MET A 1 -53.71 2.62 -92.46
C MET A 1 -53.77 1.83 -91.16
N ALA A 2 -54.24 2.50 -90.10
CA ALA A 2 -54.40 2.04 -88.72
C ALA A 2 -53.11 2.05 -87.86
N GLY A 3 -52.95 3.14 -87.13
CA GLY A 3 -52.21 3.15 -85.86
C GLY A 3 -53.19 3.05 -84.70
N THR A 4 -52.74 2.55 -83.55
CA THR A 4 -53.32 2.84 -82.23
C THR A 4 -52.37 2.45 -81.10
N THR A 5 -52.08 3.47 -80.30
CA THR A 5 -51.62 3.61 -78.90
C THR A 5 -51.75 2.44 -77.89
N HIS A 6 -50.82 2.38 -76.92
CA HIS A 6 -51.08 1.90 -75.55
C HIS A 6 -50.04 2.51 -74.58
N ASN A 7 -50.43 3.52 -73.78
CA ASN A 7 -50.90 3.51 -72.38
C ASN A 7 -49.89 2.91 -71.37
N GLY A 8 -49.37 3.78 -70.49
CA GLY A 8 -48.27 3.47 -69.57
C GLY A 8 -48.69 2.74 -68.31
N ASN A 9 -47.69 2.32 -67.52
CA ASN A 9 -47.78 2.23 -66.07
C ASN A 9 -46.38 2.05 -65.46
N GLY A 10 -45.99 3.00 -64.63
CA GLY A 10 -44.75 2.97 -63.86
C GLY A 10 -44.79 1.82 -62.86
N HIS A 11 -43.87 0.88 -63.01
CA HIS A 11 -43.65 -0.17 -62.03
C HIS A 11 -42.38 0.20 -61.27
N GLY A 12 -42.56 0.73 -60.05
CA GLY A 12 -41.48 0.89 -59.09
C GLY A 12 -40.90 -0.49 -58.81
N HIS A 13 -39.60 -0.67 -59.03
CA HIS A 13 -38.95 -1.93 -58.74
C HIS A 13 -38.97 -2.11 -57.21
N ILE A 14 -39.59 -3.18 -56.75
CA ILE A 14 -39.58 -3.60 -55.36
C ILE A 14 -38.36 -4.52 -55.25
N THR A 15 -37.23 -4.01 -54.75
CA THR A 15 -36.13 -4.87 -54.32
C THR A 15 -36.45 -5.43 -52.96
N GLU A 16 -37.34 -6.41 -52.93
CA GLU A 16 -37.31 -7.40 -51.88
C GLU A 16 -36.05 -8.23 -52.13
N THR A 17 -34.99 -7.96 -51.38
CA THR A 17 -33.87 -8.90 -51.32
C THR A 17 -34.45 -10.21 -50.82
N PRO A 18 -34.33 -11.31 -51.59
CA PRO A 18 -34.89 -12.59 -51.16
C PRO A 18 -34.33 -12.91 -49.78
N ASP A 19 -35.22 -13.33 -48.86
CA ASP A 19 -34.79 -13.84 -47.57
C ASP A 19 -33.76 -14.93 -47.84
N VAL A 20 -32.59 -14.84 -47.22
CA VAL A 20 -31.52 -15.83 -47.37
C VAL A 20 -31.22 -16.51 -46.04
N SER A 21 -32.07 -16.30 -45.02
CA SER A 21 -31.97 -16.98 -43.72
C SER A 21 -32.06 -18.51 -43.83
N HIS A 22 -32.61 -19.01 -44.93
CA HIS A 22 -32.71 -20.43 -45.26
C HIS A 22 -31.49 -20.98 -46.01
N ILE A 23 -30.56 -20.14 -46.49
CA ILE A 23 -29.27 -20.60 -47.03
C ILE A 23 -28.35 -20.91 -45.85
N LYS A 24 -28.47 -22.12 -45.30
CA LYS A 24 -27.54 -22.66 -44.30
C LYS A 24 -26.57 -23.58 -45.01
N ASN A 25 -25.27 -23.31 -44.89
CA ASN A 25 -24.25 -24.22 -45.38
C ASN A 25 -24.20 -25.45 -44.46
N VAL A 26 -24.98 -26.48 -44.83
CA VAL A 26 -25.16 -27.72 -44.04
C VAL A 26 -23.87 -28.51 -43.83
N ASP A 27 -22.83 -28.18 -44.60
CA ASP A 27 -21.50 -28.80 -44.55
C ASP A 27 -20.51 -28.04 -43.65
N VAL A 28 -20.94 -26.93 -43.02
CA VAL A 28 -20.14 -26.25 -41.97
C VAL A 28 -20.43 -26.94 -40.65
N THR A 29 -19.84 -28.11 -40.47
CA THR A 29 -19.73 -28.74 -39.16
C THR A 29 -18.49 -28.18 -38.46
N HIS A 30 -18.67 -27.56 -37.29
CA HIS A 30 -17.53 -27.26 -36.42
C HIS A 30 -16.89 -28.57 -35.97
N GLU A 31 -15.60 -28.75 -36.23
CA GLU A 31 -14.85 -29.92 -35.77
C GLU A 31 -14.86 -29.94 -34.25
N ALA A 32 -15.61 -30.89 -33.68
CA ALA A 32 -15.67 -31.09 -32.24
C ALA A 32 -14.33 -31.69 -31.78
N SER A 33 -13.41 -30.81 -31.40
CA SER A 33 -12.13 -31.09 -30.70
C SER A 33 -10.94 -31.45 -31.61
N ASP A 34 -10.28 -30.43 -32.14
CA ASP A 34 -8.95 -30.53 -32.78
C ASP A 34 -7.80 -30.80 -31.78
N VAL A 35 -8.11 -30.96 -30.48
CA VAL A 35 -7.11 -31.16 -29.43
C VAL A 35 -7.55 -32.23 -28.41
N ASN A 36 -6.64 -33.15 -28.10
CA ASN A 36 -6.85 -34.18 -27.07
C ASN A 36 -6.61 -33.62 -25.67
N VAL A 37 -7.65 -33.02 -25.08
CA VAL A 37 -7.61 -32.45 -23.72
C VAL A 37 -7.23 -33.49 -22.66
N GLY A 38 -7.72 -34.73 -22.81
CA GLY A 38 -7.41 -35.82 -21.88
C GLY A 38 -5.94 -36.24 -21.91
N GLY A 39 -5.31 -36.21 -23.09
CA GLY A 39 -3.88 -36.46 -23.27
C GLY A 39 -3.02 -35.37 -22.62
N ILE A 40 -3.39 -34.11 -22.83
CA ILE A 40 -2.69 -32.96 -22.24
C ILE A 40 -2.78 -33.00 -20.71
N LEU A 41 -3.95 -33.30 -20.16
CA LEU A 41 -4.13 -33.34 -18.71
C LEU A 41 -3.29 -34.43 -18.06
N LYS A 42 -3.24 -35.63 -18.66
CA LYS A 42 -2.37 -36.73 -18.19
C LYS A 42 -0.88 -36.37 -18.30
N PHE A 43 -0.49 -35.66 -19.36
CA PHE A 43 0.89 -35.19 -19.53
C PHE A 43 1.29 -34.18 -18.44
N VAL A 44 0.46 -33.17 -18.18
CA VAL A 44 0.71 -32.18 -17.12
C VAL A 44 0.77 -32.85 -15.73
N LEU A 45 -0.13 -33.81 -15.48
CA LEU A 45 -0.13 -34.56 -14.23
C LEU A 45 1.17 -35.39 -14.08
N GLY A 46 1.58 -36.08 -15.14
CA GLY A 46 2.83 -36.84 -15.17
C GLY A 46 4.07 -35.96 -14.96
N LEU A 47 4.12 -34.80 -15.63
CA LEU A 47 5.20 -33.83 -15.48
C LEU A 47 5.29 -33.29 -14.05
N THR A 48 4.13 -33.03 -13.43
CA THR A 48 4.04 -32.53 -12.05
C THR A 48 4.54 -33.59 -11.06
N ILE A 49 4.12 -34.84 -11.21
CA ILE A 49 4.58 -35.95 -10.37
C ILE A 49 6.10 -36.13 -10.51
N PHE A 50 6.62 -36.07 -11.74
CA PHE A 50 8.05 -36.18 -12.00
C PHE A 50 8.85 -35.01 -11.39
N ALA A 51 8.34 -33.78 -11.48
CA ALA A 51 8.96 -32.62 -10.85
C ALA A 51 9.03 -32.78 -9.32
N VAL A 52 7.94 -33.22 -8.69
CA VAL A 52 7.91 -33.51 -7.25
C VAL A 52 8.91 -34.62 -6.90
N PHE A 53 9.00 -35.67 -7.72
CA PHE A 53 9.96 -36.75 -7.53
C PHE A 53 11.40 -36.24 -7.54
N VAL A 54 11.78 -35.43 -8.55
CA VAL A 54 13.12 -34.82 -8.62
C VAL A 54 13.38 -33.91 -7.42
N GLN A 55 12.38 -33.12 -6.99
CA GLN A 55 12.49 -32.26 -5.81
C GLN A 55 12.77 -33.06 -4.54
N VAL A 56 12.07 -34.18 -4.33
CA VAL A 56 12.31 -35.09 -3.19
C VAL A 56 13.70 -35.71 -3.26
N LEU A 57 14.14 -36.12 -4.45
CA LEU A 57 15.48 -36.68 -4.67
C LEU A 57 16.58 -35.68 -4.32
N MET A 58 16.45 -34.43 -4.81
CA MET A 58 17.37 -33.35 -4.48
C MET A 58 17.36 -33.03 -2.99
N TRP A 59 16.18 -32.93 -2.36
CA TRP A 59 16.06 -32.71 -0.92
C TRP A 59 16.76 -33.80 -0.11
N GLY A 60 16.57 -35.07 -0.48
CA GLY A 60 17.26 -36.21 0.13
C GLY A 60 18.78 -36.15 -0.05
N MET A 61 19.25 -35.84 -1.26
CA MET A 61 20.67 -35.66 -1.55
C MET A 61 21.29 -34.54 -0.72
N PHE A 62 20.66 -33.36 -0.65
CA PHE A 62 21.13 -32.25 0.19
C PHE A 62 21.21 -32.64 1.67
N ARG A 63 20.22 -33.39 2.18
CA ARG A 63 20.25 -33.87 3.55
C ARG A 63 21.44 -34.80 3.81
N LEU A 64 21.75 -35.69 2.87
CA LEU A 64 22.92 -36.57 2.96
C LEU A 64 24.23 -35.80 2.89
N LEU A 65 24.35 -34.83 1.98
CA LEU A 65 25.54 -33.99 1.84
C LEU A 65 25.77 -33.12 3.09
N ASN A 66 24.74 -32.46 3.61
CA ASN A 66 24.85 -31.67 4.85
C ASN A 66 25.30 -32.54 6.03
N ALA A 67 24.75 -33.75 6.16
CA ALA A 67 25.16 -34.70 7.19
C ALA A 67 26.61 -35.21 6.99
N GLN A 68 27.16 -35.15 5.78
CA GLN A 68 28.58 -35.43 5.54
C GLN A 68 29.48 -34.22 5.83
N GLU A 69 29.04 -33.00 5.48
CA GLU A 69 29.76 -31.76 5.79
C GLU A 69 29.90 -31.57 7.29
N GLU A 70 28.83 -31.77 8.07
CA GLU A 70 28.88 -31.70 9.54
C GLU A 70 29.89 -32.69 10.17
N ARG A 71 30.17 -33.80 9.49
CA ARG A 71 31.16 -34.79 9.94
C ARG A 71 32.59 -34.44 9.50
N LYS A 72 32.74 -33.64 8.44
CA LYS A 72 34.01 -33.25 7.84
C LYS A 72 34.48 -31.88 8.30
N ASP A 73 33.58 -31.05 8.82
CA ASP A 73 33.91 -29.75 9.39
C ASP A 73 34.83 -29.94 10.60
N PRO A 74 36.11 -29.54 10.51
CA PRO A 74 36.97 -29.53 11.69
C PRO A 74 36.40 -28.54 12.70
N PRO A 75 36.50 -28.81 14.01
CA PRO A 75 36.08 -27.85 15.03
C PRO A 75 36.75 -26.51 14.76
N SER A 76 35.94 -25.43 14.80
CA SER A 76 36.38 -24.06 14.58
C SER A 76 37.74 -23.82 15.24
N GLY A 77 38.76 -23.54 14.41
CA GLY A 77 40.11 -23.33 14.91
C GLY A 77 40.17 -22.20 15.94
N PRO A 78 41.20 -22.14 16.78
CA PRO A 78 41.30 -21.13 17.85
C PRO A 78 41.35 -19.67 17.35
N MET A 79 41.54 -19.46 16.03
CA MET A 79 41.47 -18.16 15.36
C MET A 79 40.26 -18.01 14.42
N ALA A 80 39.32 -18.95 14.44
CA ALA A 80 38.09 -18.84 13.68
C ALA A 80 37.27 -17.68 14.25
N MET A 81 37.19 -16.60 13.48
CA MET A 81 36.36 -15.46 13.82
C MET A 81 34.94 -15.93 14.09
N THR A 82 34.43 -15.57 15.27
CA THR A 82 33.02 -15.72 15.63
C THR A 82 32.16 -15.01 14.59
N GLU A 83 30.90 -15.43 14.42
CA GLU A 83 29.99 -14.73 13.49
C GLU A 83 29.86 -13.24 13.77
N GLN A 84 30.12 -12.82 15.02
CA GLN A 84 30.16 -11.42 15.43
C GLN A 84 31.39 -10.69 14.87
N GLU A 85 32.57 -11.33 14.88
CA GLU A 85 33.84 -10.76 14.37
C GLU A 85 33.92 -10.74 12.85
N ARG A 86 33.15 -11.59 12.17
CA ARG A 86 33.00 -11.55 10.70
C ARG A 86 32.16 -10.38 10.22
N ARG A 87 31.48 -9.65 11.11
CA ARG A 87 30.67 -8.50 10.71
C ARG A 87 31.57 -7.32 10.33
N PRO A 88 31.14 -6.48 9.36
CA PRO A 88 31.87 -5.27 9.02
C PRO A 88 32.15 -4.43 10.27
N PRO A 89 33.37 -3.91 10.44
CA PRO A 89 33.70 -3.01 11.54
C PRO A 89 32.83 -1.74 11.45
N ASP A 90 32.58 -1.09 12.59
CA ASP A 90 31.87 0.19 12.61
C ASP A 90 32.64 1.24 11.78
N PRO A 91 31.97 2.13 11.01
CA PRO A 91 30.55 2.49 11.06
C PRO A 91 29.66 1.66 10.12
N LYS A 92 28.64 0.98 10.69
CA LYS A 92 27.63 0.28 9.90
C LYS A 92 26.75 1.29 9.15
N LEU A 93 26.22 0.90 7.99
CA LEU A 93 25.25 1.68 7.19
C LEU A 93 23.84 1.73 7.85
N GLN A 94 23.78 1.94 9.15
CA GLN A 94 22.55 2.23 9.88
C GLN A 94 22.48 3.74 10.10
N ALA A 95 21.31 4.34 9.86
CA ALA A 95 21.12 5.77 10.05
C ALA A 95 21.06 6.19 11.53
N ALA A 96 20.72 5.24 12.42
CA ALA A 96 20.52 5.49 13.84
C ALA A 96 21.85 5.85 14.54
N PRO A 97 21.94 7.05 15.16
CA PRO A 97 23.11 7.44 15.95
C PRO A 97 23.36 6.44 17.09
N GLY A 98 24.60 5.95 17.23
CA GLY A 98 24.93 4.96 18.27
C GLY A 98 24.16 3.64 18.13
N PHE A 99 23.66 3.34 16.93
CA PHE A 99 22.90 2.12 16.62
C PHE A 99 21.68 1.93 17.51
N GLY A 100 20.98 2.99 17.89
CA GLY A 100 19.75 2.90 18.66
C GLY A 100 18.91 4.17 18.59
N VAL A 101 17.65 4.05 19.00
CA VAL A 101 16.69 5.15 19.01
C VAL A 101 16.15 5.31 20.42
N LYS A 102 16.12 6.55 20.91
CA LYS A 102 15.41 6.92 22.13
C LYS A 102 13.99 7.32 21.76
N LEU A 103 13.01 6.54 22.22
CA LEU A 103 11.61 6.85 22.02
C LEU A 103 11.18 8.01 22.93
N GLU A 104 10.09 8.68 22.56
CA GLU A 104 9.46 9.76 23.33
C GLU A 104 9.10 9.35 24.79
N ASN A 105 8.80 8.07 25.03
CA ASN A 105 8.58 7.52 26.37
C ASN A 105 9.88 7.34 27.19
N GLY A 106 11.03 7.74 26.66
CA GLY A 106 12.35 7.61 27.28
C GLY A 106 13.01 6.24 27.11
N GLN A 107 12.33 5.27 26.48
CA GLN A 107 12.86 3.93 26.25
C GLN A 107 13.96 3.95 25.18
N TRP A 108 15.09 3.31 25.47
CA TRP A 108 16.15 3.08 24.50
C TRP A 108 15.91 1.75 23.76
N VAL A 109 15.92 1.79 22.43
CA VAL A 109 15.81 0.60 21.58
C VAL A 109 17.15 0.38 20.86
N PRO A 110 17.89 -0.68 21.19
CA PRO A 110 19.13 -1.02 20.49
C PRO A 110 18.81 -1.63 19.11
N LEU A 111 19.51 -1.15 18.08
CA LEU A 111 19.36 -1.49 16.66
C LEU A 111 20.64 -2.03 16.02
N GLU A 112 21.71 -2.27 16.81
CA GLU A 112 23.05 -2.72 16.38
C GLU A 112 23.09 -3.89 15.38
N ASN A 113 22.11 -4.80 15.46
CA ASN A 113 22.00 -5.98 14.60
C ASN A 113 20.65 -5.99 13.82
N GLY A 114 19.97 -4.85 13.81
CA GLY A 114 18.73 -4.64 13.07
C GLY A 114 18.98 -4.51 11.56
N LYS A 115 17.89 -4.65 10.79
CA LYS A 115 17.86 -4.32 9.37
C LYS A 115 18.19 -2.82 9.18
N PRO A 116 18.75 -2.39 8.04
CA PRO A 116 19.07 -0.97 7.80
C PRO A 116 17.89 -0.02 8.05
N GLN A 117 16.66 -0.47 7.75
CA GLN A 117 15.41 0.26 7.95
C GLN A 117 14.76 0.07 9.33
N ALA A 118 15.45 -0.48 10.33
CA ALA A 118 14.86 -0.79 11.64
C ALA A 118 14.43 0.47 12.42
N GLU A 119 15.25 1.51 12.39
CA GLU A 119 14.93 2.81 13.00
C GLU A 119 13.60 3.38 12.50
N TYR A 120 13.46 3.45 11.17
CA TYR A 120 12.24 3.97 10.55
C TYR A 120 10.99 3.20 10.99
N ARG A 121 11.10 1.87 11.16
CA ARG A 121 9.97 1.04 11.62
C ARG A 121 9.59 1.32 13.06
N VAL A 122 10.59 1.51 13.93
CA VAL A 122 10.36 1.83 15.36
C VAL A 122 9.68 3.20 15.48
N LEU A 123 10.19 4.22 14.79
CA LEU A 123 9.60 5.56 14.79
C LEU A 123 8.20 5.57 14.20
N ARG A 124 7.99 4.87 13.06
CA ARG A 124 6.67 4.77 12.45
C ARG A 124 5.66 4.12 13.40
N GLY A 125 6.04 3.04 14.09
CA GLY A 125 5.17 2.38 15.06
C GLY A 125 4.76 3.31 16.20
N GLN A 126 5.70 4.08 16.75
CA GLN A 126 5.40 5.09 17.76
C GLN A 126 4.42 6.16 17.24
N TRP A 127 4.64 6.67 16.02
CA TRP A 127 3.75 7.68 15.45
C TRP A 127 2.34 7.13 15.17
N GLU A 128 2.24 5.87 14.73
CA GLU A 128 0.95 5.20 14.54
C GLU A 128 0.20 5.01 15.86
N GLU A 129 0.90 4.71 16.95
CA GLU A 129 0.31 4.62 18.29
C GLU A 129 -0.21 5.98 18.76
N VAL A 130 0.60 7.04 18.62
CA VAL A 130 0.21 8.41 18.96
C VAL A 130 -0.98 8.88 18.12
N LEU A 131 -1.04 8.51 16.83
CA LEU A 131 -2.17 8.82 15.95
C LEU A 131 -3.47 8.16 16.41
N LYS A 132 -3.41 6.93 16.94
CA LYS A 132 -4.59 6.16 17.38
C LYS A 132 -5.05 6.51 18.79
N GLU A 133 -4.12 6.65 19.72
CA GLU A 133 -4.41 6.79 21.15
C GLU A 133 -4.34 8.24 21.63
N GLY A 134 -3.70 9.11 20.85
CA GLY A 134 -3.47 10.51 21.20
C GLY A 134 -2.12 10.73 21.90
N VAL A 135 -1.65 11.97 21.88
CA VAL A 135 -0.39 12.35 22.55
C VAL A 135 -0.54 12.20 24.06
N ARG A 136 0.42 11.56 24.73
CA ARG A 136 0.45 11.37 26.19
C ARG A 136 1.54 12.23 26.82
N ASP A 137 1.25 12.77 28.00
CA ASP A 137 2.24 13.46 28.84
C ASP A 137 3.19 12.45 29.53
N GLN A 138 4.26 12.95 30.15
CA GLN A 138 5.19 12.18 30.99
C GLN A 138 4.49 11.42 32.13
N SER A 139 3.31 11.89 32.56
CA SER A 139 2.46 11.24 33.56
C SER A 139 1.52 10.17 32.98
N GLY A 140 1.59 9.88 31.68
CA GLY A 140 0.75 8.89 30.98
C GLY A 140 -0.68 9.37 30.68
N LYS A 141 -1.03 10.61 31.01
CA LYS A 141 -2.33 11.21 30.71
C LYS A 141 -2.41 11.61 29.25
N VAL A 142 -3.51 11.28 28.57
CA VAL A 142 -3.77 11.73 27.19
C VAL A 142 -4.01 13.25 27.20
N VAL A 143 -3.13 14.00 26.53
CA VAL A 143 -3.17 15.46 26.39
C VAL A 143 -3.77 15.87 25.04
N GLY A 144 -3.59 15.06 24.01
CA GLY A 144 -4.11 15.30 22.66
C GLY A 144 -5.18 14.29 22.25
N LEU A 145 -6.28 14.77 21.65
CA LEU A 145 -7.32 13.91 21.10
C LEU A 145 -6.90 13.37 19.71
N PRO A 146 -7.06 12.07 19.43
CA PRO A 146 -6.84 11.51 18.09
C PRO A 146 -7.64 12.26 17.02
N ILE A 147 -7.06 12.44 15.84
CA ILE A 147 -7.67 13.23 14.74
C ILE A 147 -9.05 12.68 14.38
N ASP A 148 -9.22 11.35 14.32
CA ASP A 148 -10.50 10.72 14.02
C ASP A 148 -11.58 11.05 15.06
N GLN A 149 -11.20 11.05 16.35
CA GLN A 149 -12.11 11.43 17.43
C GLN A 149 -12.40 12.93 17.41
N ALA A 150 -11.40 13.76 17.09
CA ALA A 150 -11.59 15.20 16.93
C ALA A 150 -12.56 15.51 15.78
N MET A 151 -12.43 14.84 14.64
CA MET A 151 -13.38 14.97 13.53
C MET A 151 -14.80 14.57 13.96
N GLN A 152 -14.96 13.44 14.66
CA GLN A 152 -16.27 13.02 15.16
C GLN A 152 -16.87 14.03 16.14
N GLN A 153 -16.07 14.57 17.06
CA GLN A 153 -16.52 15.59 18.00
C GLN A 153 -16.92 16.89 17.27
N VAL A 154 -16.18 17.29 16.23
CA VAL A 154 -16.54 18.47 15.42
C VAL A 154 -17.83 18.24 14.63
N VAL A 155 -18.03 17.04 14.08
CA VAL A 155 -19.29 16.67 13.40
C VAL A 155 -20.47 16.67 14.37
N GLN A 156 -20.27 16.16 15.59
CA GLN A 156 -21.32 16.12 16.63
C GLN A 156 -21.63 17.51 17.21
N ASN A 157 -20.60 18.31 17.51
CA ASN A 157 -20.76 19.63 18.13
C ASN A 157 -21.08 20.73 17.12
N GLY A 158 -20.80 20.50 15.84
CA GLY A 158 -20.85 21.51 14.79
C GLY A 158 -19.69 22.52 14.88
N LEU A 159 -19.42 23.22 13.78
CA LEU A 159 -18.50 24.35 13.79
C LEU A 159 -19.19 25.55 14.46
N PRO A 160 -18.51 26.31 15.32
CA PRO A 160 -19.09 27.49 15.94
C PRO A 160 -19.49 28.50 14.86
N SER A 161 -20.78 28.85 14.80
CA SER A 161 -21.35 29.78 13.81
C SER A 161 -20.97 31.24 14.05
N ARG A 162 -20.30 31.54 15.18
CA ARG A 162 -19.76 32.85 15.54
C ARG A 162 -18.51 32.66 16.40
N VAL A 163 -17.45 33.44 16.13
CA VAL A 163 -16.25 33.50 16.98
C VAL A 163 -16.70 33.87 18.39
N LYS A 164 -16.47 32.98 19.36
CA LYS A 164 -16.77 33.23 20.76
C LYS A 164 -15.69 34.17 21.29
N GLU A 165 -16.06 35.42 21.55
CA GLU A 165 -15.19 36.34 22.29
C GLU A 165 -14.88 35.72 23.65
N ILE A 166 -13.59 35.48 23.91
CA ILE A 166 -13.11 34.91 25.17
C ILE A 166 -13.14 36.04 26.21
N PRO A 167 -13.91 35.94 27.31
CA PRO A 167 -13.88 36.93 28.38
C PRO A 167 -12.49 37.00 29.02
N LEU A 168 -11.91 38.20 29.06
CA LEU A 168 -10.54 38.50 29.51
C LEU A 168 -10.36 38.50 31.05
N GLU A 169 -11.08 37.66 31.79
CA GLU A 169 -10.95 37.62 33.26
C GLU A 169 -10.72 36.19 33.76
N GLY A 170 -9.43 35.83 33.89
CA GLY A 170 -8.97 34.58 34.53
C GLY A 170 -7.46 34.36 34.35
N PRO A 171 -6.70 34.09 35.41
CA PRO A 171 -5.25 33.92 35.32
C PRO A 171 -4.93 32.56 34.69
N GLY A 172 -4.70 32.54 33.38
CA GLY A 172 -4.26 31.33 32.68
C GLY A 172 -4.55 31.29 31.18
N ASN A 173 -5.47 32.10 30.67
CA ASN A 173 -5.94 31.99 29.29
C ASN A 173 -5.26 33.03 28.38
N ARG A 174 -3.96 32.87 28.14
CA ARG A 174 -3.38 33.42 26.90
C ARG A 174 -3.65 32.42 25.78
N ALA A 175 -4.83 32.56 25.17
CA ALA A 175 -5.02 32.11 23.80
C ALA A 175 -4.17 33.01 22.92
N GLU A 176 -2.87 32.73 22.87
CA GLU A 176 -2.02 33.31 21.85
C GLU A 176 -2.39 32.62 20.54
N ASP A 177 -2.99 33.43 19.67
CA ASP A 177 -2.47 33.55 18.31
C ASP A 177 -2.58 32.30 17.42
N TYR A 178 -3.80 31.82 17.20
CA TYR A 178 -4.11 30.99 16.04
C TYR A 178 -5.35 31.50 15.33
N GLY A 179 -5.28 32.70 14.75
CA GLY A 179 -6.27 33.11 13.77
C GLY A 179 -6.55 34.60 13.73
N VAL A 180 -5.96 35.23 12.72
CA VAL A 180 -6.37 36.51 12.12
C VAL A 180 -5.98 37.77 12.90
N ASP A 181 -4.68 38.00 13.01
CA ASP A 181 -4.17 39.38 12.99
C ASP A 181 -3.96 39.77 11.52
N MET A 182 -4.82 40.66 11.00
CA MET A 182 -4.64 41.23 9.67
C MET A 182 -3.55 42.31 9.76
N PRO A 183 -2.47 42.26 8.96
CA PRO A 183 -1.46 43.31 8.97
C PRO A 183 -2.09 44.64 8.52
N THR A 184 -1.95 45.68 9.35
CA THR A 184 -2.38 47.03 8.98
C THR A 184 -1.60 47.50 7.76
N ALA A 185 -2.28 47.98 6.72
CA ALA A 185 -1.66 48.40 5.45
C ALA A 185 -0.61 49.50 5.58
N ALA A 186 -0.53 50.17 6.73
CA ALA A 186 0.45 51.21 7.06
C ALA A 186 1.69 50.70 7.81
N SER A 187 1.71 49.44 8.26
CA SER A 187 2.87 48.84 8.91
C SER A 187 3.49 47.82 7.95
N SER A 188 4.79 47.92 7.72
CA SER A 188 5.60 47.02 6.87
C SER A 188 5.71 45.59 7.46
N GLY A 189 4.59 45.01 7.91
CA GLY A 189 4.46 43.65 8.41
C GLY A 189 5.07 43.38 9.78
N ARG A 190 5.34 44.40 10.60
CA ARG A 190 6.09 44.23 11.87
C ARG A 190 5.28 44.45 13.14
N THR A 191 4.05 44.95 13.03
CA THR A 191 3.18 45.16 14.19
C THR A 191 1.74 44.81 13.85
N THR A 192 1.12 44.01 14.69
CA THR A 192 -0.32 43.77 14.67
C THR A 192 -0.96 44.75 15.65
N GLU A 193 -2.05 45.42 15.25
CA GLU A 193 -2.72 46.42 16.07
C GLU A 193 -4.02 45.85 16.62
N LYS A 194 -4.16 45.82 17.95
CA LYS A 194 -5.42 45.46 18.61
C LYS A 194 -6.38 46.63 18.55
N ARG A 195 -7.35 46.58 17.63
CA ARG A 195 -8.47 47.53 17.65
C ARG A 195 -9.43 47.15 18.79
N ARG A 196 -9.55 48.02 19.79
CA ARG A 196 -10.66 47.98 20.75
C ARG A 196 -11.94 48.45 20.05
N GLN A 197 -13.02 47.70 20.20
CA GLN A 197 -14.38 48.19 20.00
C GLN A 197 -14.85 48.93 21.24
#